data_AF-A0A815XZF5-F1
#
_entry.id   AF-A0A815XZF5-F1
#
_cell.length_a   1.000
_cell.length_b   1.000
_cell.length_c   1.000
_cell.angle_alpha   90.00
_cell.angle_beta   90.00
_cell.angle_gamma   90.00
#
_symmetry.space_group_name_H-M   'P 1'
#
loop_
_entity.id
_entity.type
_entity.pdbx_description
1 polymer ?
#
loop_
_entity_poly.entity_id
_entity_poly.type
_entity_poly.pdbx_seq_one_letter_code
_entity_poly.pdbx_strand_id
1 'polypeptide(L)'
;MLVVNYYVNHFVFPQEAKQFPQKLVSSAWDLSFDSRTQIITGFSGTNDTQLLLPIHISQRDLPELEKTDAVVLNNLLRPANEHYRSLQVSPRFDEILQQIVDEKRMINVILDVGALFINGTNSEIAVEWLNKSNKTKIDYGVYFNSDSIYVCDRQNQHNPFLTSPASERLERCVVYLDEAHTRGTDFKFPNGFRAVVTLGNGLTKDRLVQACMRMRKLGKTHELSFLSSNEVDQRIRILKEVSRKRNKQECIDEKIKLSDILRWVYENTQQATWDGLHHWSTQSLSFQRKIVAFQKIDKQR
;
A
#
# COMPACT_ATOMS: atom_id res chain seq x y z
N MET A 1 -18.11 25.20 17.08
CA MET A 1 -18.76 24.22 16.17
C MET A 1 -20.04 24.72 15.49
N LEU A 2 -20.87 25.57 16.12
CA LEU A 2 -22.13 26.07 15.52
C LEU A 2 -21.97 26.78 14.16
N VAL A 3 -20.93 27.62 14.00
CA VAL A 3 -20.66 28.35 12.74
C VAL A 3 -20.30 27.40 11.59
N VAL A 4 -19.48 26.38 11.87
CA VAL A 4 -19.11 25.36 10.87
C VAL A 4 -20.35 24.57 10.46
N ASN A 5 -21.17 24.12 11.42
CA ASN A 5 -22.41 23.41 11.10
C ASN A 5 -23.40 24.27 10.31
N TYR A 6 -23.54 25.56 10.62
CA TYR A 6 -24.40 26.45 9.85
C TYR A 6 -23.88 26.61 8.41
N TYR A 7 -22.58 26.89 8.25
CA TYR A 7 -21.95 27.08 6.95
C TYR A 7 -22.07 25.83 6.06
N VAL A 8 -21.73 24.67 6.60
CA VAL A 8 -21.76 23.42 5.84
C VAL A 8 -23.20 23.03 5.46
N ASN A 9 -24.18 23.19 6.36
CA ASN A 9 -25.58 22.83 6.06
C ASN A 9 -26.29 23.79 5.09
N HIS A 10 -25.94 25.08 5.06
CA HIS A 10 -26.66 26.07 4.27
C HIS A 10 -25.96 26.44 2.96
N PHE A 11 -24.64 26.29 2.88
CA PHE A 11 -23.87 26.71 1.70
C PHE A 11 -23.19 25.54 1.00
N VAL A 12 -22.59 24.61 1.75
CA VAL A 12 -21.84 23.49 1.16
C VAL A 12 -22.76 22.34 0.75
N PHE A 13 -23.48 21.71 1.68
CA PHE A 13 -24.29 20.52 1.40
C PHE A 13 -25.41 20.72 0.36
N PRO A 14 -26.14 21.86 0.32
CA PRO A 14 -27.15 22.05 -0.72
C PRO A 14 -26.58 22.04 -2.14
N GLN A 15 -25.31 22.43 -2.32
CA GLN A 15 -24.61 22.39 -3.61
C GLN A 15 -23.89 21.05 -3.82
N GLU A 16 -23.08 20.62 -2.85
CA GLU A 16 -22.12 19.51 -2.99
C GLU A 16 -22.71 18.14 -2.61
N ALA A 17 -23.71 18.11 -1.72
CA ALA A 17 -24.35 16.88 -1.25
C ALA A 17 -25.72 16.64 -1.91
N LYS A 18 -25.92 17.18 -3.13
CA LYS A 18 -27.15 17.00 -3.89
C LYS A 18 -27.37 15.52 -4.21
N GLN A 19 -28.33 14.91 -3.53
CA GLN A 19 -28.72 13.53 -3.77
C GLN A 19 -29.91 13.49 -4.72
N PHE A 20 -29.85 12.58 -5.69
CA PHE A 20 -30.99 12.25 -6.51
C PHE A 20 -31.74 11.09 -5.85
N PRO A 21 -33.08 11.06 -5.90
CA PRO A 21 -33.86 9.93 -5.37
C PRO A 21 -33.46 8.59 -5.99
N GLN A 22 -32.89 8.63 -7.20
CA GLN A 22 -32.34 7.50 -7.93
C GLN A 22 -31.05 7.92 -8.61
N LYS A 23 -30.03 7.05 -8.59
CA LYS A 23 -28.76 7.26 -9.27
C LYS A 23 -28.49 6.09 -10.21
N LEU A 24 -28.18 6.40 -11.47
CA LEU A 24 -27.60 5.42 -12.38
C LEU A 24 -26.13 5.24 -12.00
N VAL A 25 -25.79 4.06 -11.51
CA VAL A 25 -24.41 3.69 -11.14
C VAL A 25 -23.96 2.58 -12.07
N SER A 26 -22.76 2.70 -12.61
CA SER A 26 -22.09 1.63 -13.35
C SER A 26 -21.05 0.96 -12.46
N SER A 27 -20.83 -0.33 -12.69
CA SER A 27 -19.91 -1.17 -11.92
C SER A 27 -19.03 -2.01 -12.86
N ALA A 28 -18.11 -2.79 -12.29
CA ALA A 28 -17.31 -3.73 -13.08
C ALA A 28 -18.19 -4.73 -13.87
N TRP A 29 -19.36 -5.09 -13.33
CA TRP A 29 -20.33 -5.96 -14.00
C TRP A 29 -20.83 -5.36 -15.31
N ASP A 30 -21.20 -4.08 -15.30
CA ASP A 30 -21.63 -3.34 -16.49
C ASP A 30 -20.50 -3.21 -17.52
N LEU A 31 -19.26 -3.06 -17.04
CA LEU A 31 -18.09 -2.98 -17.90
C LEU A 31 -17.85 -4.31 -18.63
N SER A 32 -17.94 -5.42 -17.89
CA SER A 32 -17.65 -6.78 -18.39
C SER A 32 -18.79 -7.44 -19.18
N PHE A 33 -19.98 -6.83 -19.24
CA PHE A 33 -21.14 -7.48 -19.82
C PHE A 33 -21.11 -7.50 -21.36
N ASP A 34 -21.40 -8.69 -21.89
CA ASP A 34 -21.23 -9.17 -23.28
C ASP A 34 -22.17 -8.54 -24.33
N SER A 35 -22.92 -7.50 -23.97
CA SER A 35 -23.77 -6.75 -24.92
C SER A 35 -22.97 -5.93 -25.95
N ARG A 36 -21.64 -5.94 -25.89
CA ARG A 36 -20.77 -5.16 -26.78
C ARG A 36 -20.17 -6.10 -27.81
N THR A 37 -20.21 -5.71 -29.08
CA THR A 37 -19.56 -6.41 -30.21
C THR A 37 -18.03 -6.50 -30.12
N GLN A 38 -17.43 -6.09 -29.00
CA GLN A 38 -16.00 -5.94 -28.79
C GLN A 38 -15.55 -6.77 -27.59
N ILE A 39 -14.51 -7.57 -27.80
CA ILE A 39 -13.84 -8.33 -26.74
C ILE A 39 -13.17 -7.34 -25.79
N ILE A 40 -13.52 -7.41 -24.50
CA ILE A 40 -12.88 -6.61 -23.46
C ILE A 40 -11.79 -7.46 -22.79
N THR A 41 -10.53 -7.10 -23.03
CA THR A 41 -9.37 -7.69 -22.36
C THR A 41 -8.74 -6.69 -21.40
N GLY A 42 -8.36 -7.17 -20.21
CA GLY A 42 -7.59 -6.41 -19.24
C GLY A 42 -6.34 -7.19 -18.82
N PHE A 43 -5.37 -6.47 -18.28
CA PHE A 43 -4.17 -7.06 -17.68
C PHE A 43 -4.19 -6.78 -16.18
N SER A 44 -3.97 -7.81 -15.37
CA SER A 44 -3.71 -7.65 -13.95
C SER A 44 -2.27 -8.04 -13.66
N GLY A 45 -1.58 -7.21 -12.87
CA GLY A 45 -0.25 -7.54 -12.37
C GLY A 45 -0.27 -8.51 -11.18
N THR A 46 -1.43 -8.69 -10.54
CA THR A 46 -1.57 -9.53 -9.33
C THR A 46 -2.88 -10.34 -9.33
N ASN A 47 -2.92 -11.40 -8.54
CA ASN A 47 -4.01 -12.39 -8.55
C ASN A 47 -4.96 -12.29 -7.34
N ASP A 48 -4.66 -11.40 -6.40
CA ASP A 48 -5.31 -11.35 -5.09
C ASP A 48 -6.82 -11.05 -5.13
N THR A 49 -7.32 -10.39 -6.17
CA THR A 49 -8.75 -10.03 -6.32
C THR A 49 -9.51 -10.92 -7.29
N GLN A 50 -8.94 -12.05 -7.72
CA GLN A 50 -9.54 -12.96 -8.70
C GLN A 50 -10.97 -13.38 -8.32
N LEU A 51 -11.21 -13.67 -7.04
CA LEU A 51 -12.50 -14.09 -6.52
C LEU A 51 -13.58 -12.98 -6.57
N LEU A 52 -13.17 -11.72 -6.77
CA LEU A 52 -14.04 -10.55 -6.84
C LEU A 52 -14.24 -10.04 -8.27
N LEU A 53 -13.79 -10.78 -9.29
CA LEU A 53 -14.09 -10.44 -10.67
C LEU A 53 -15.57 -10.75 -10.98
N PRO A 54 -16.25 -9.93 -11.81
CA PRO A 54 -17.56 -10.29 -12.35
C PRO A 54 -17.52 -11.65 -13.06
N ILE A 55 -18.61 -12.43 -13.00
CA ILE A 55 -18.67 -13.79 -13.57
C ILE A 55 -18.44 -13.84 -15.09
N HIS A 56 -18.59 -12.71 -15.78
CA HIS A 56 -18.35 -12.58 -17.22
C HIS A 56 -16.86 -12.50 -17.56
N ILE A 57 -15.99 -12.26 -16.56
CA ILE A 57 -14.54 -12.19 -16.76
C ILE A 57 -13.95 -13.57 -16.52
N SER A 58 -13.25 -14.07 -17.54
CA SER A 58 -12.40 -15.26 -17.41
C SER A 58 -10.94 -14.83 -17.33
N GLN A 59 -10.28 -15.18 -16.23
CA GLN A 59 -8.85 -14.96 -16.08
C GLN A 59 -8.07 -16.00 -16.89
N ARG A 60 -7.03 -15.54 -17.60
CA ARG A 60 -6.11 -16.38 -18.36
C ARG A 60 -4.70 -16.14 -17.86
N ASP A 61 -4.27 -16.95 -16.91
CA ASP A 61 -2.92 -16.87 -16.38
C ASP A 61 -1.90 -17.38 -17.40
N LEU A 62 -0.77 -16.68 -17.50
CA LEU A 62 0.32 -17.04 -18.40
C LEU A 62 1.23 -18.06 -17.70
N PRO A 63 1.46 -19.26 -18.27
CA PRO A 63 2.32 -20.29 -17.66
C PRO A 63 3.73 -19.77 -17.34
N GLU A 64 4.25 -18.84 -18.12
CA GLU A 64 5.56 -18.23 -17.91
C GLU A 64 5.63 -17.42 -16.61
N LEU A 65 4.50 -16.93 -16.10
CA LEU A 65 4.40 -16.09 -14.91
C LEU A 65 4.02 -16.85 -13.64
N GLU A 66 3.73 -18.15 -13.72
CA GLU A 66 3.29 -18.99 -12.58
C GLU A 66 4.30 -18.96 -11.41
N LYS A 67 5.59 -18.84 -11.72
CA LYS A 67 6.67 -18.82 -10.73
C LYS A 67 6.87 -17.46 -10.05
N THR A 68 6.24 -16.40 -10.55
CA THR A 68 6.51 -15.03 -10.11
C THR A 68 6.21 -14.84 -8.63
N ASP A 69 5.07 -15.35 -8.17
CA ASP A 69 4.65 -15.26 -6.77
C ASP A 69 5.66 -15.95 -5.83
N ALA A 70 6.14 -17.14 -6.22
CA ALA A 70 7.14 -17.88 -5.45
C ALA A 70 8.48 -17.14 -5.40
N VAL A 71 8.91 -16.53 -6.51
CA VAL A 71 10.14 -15.72 -6.57
C VAL A 71 10.04 -14.50 -5.66
N VAL A 72 8.90 -13.80 -5.69
CA VAL A 72 8.64 -12.64 -4.83
C VAL A 72 8.71 -13.04 -3.35
N LEU A 73 8.01 -14.12 -2.96
CA LEU A 73 8.04 -14.61 -1.58
C LEU A 73 9.44 -15.04 -1.15
N ASN A 74 10.19 -15.71 -2.02
CA ASN A 74 11.57 -16.10 -1.76
C ASN A 74 12.49 -14.87 -1.55
N ASN A 75 12.28 -13.80 -2.33
CA ASN A 75 13.03 -12.56 -2.17
C ASN A 75 12.70 -11.85 -0.85
N LEU A 76 11.44 -11.90 -0.41
CA LEU A 76 11.01 -11.37 0.88
C LEU A 76 11.62 -12.18 2.03
N LEU A 77 11.47 -13.50 2.02
CA LEU A 77 11.87 -14.43 3.09
C LEU A 77 13.39 -14.63 3.26
N ARG A 78 14.23 -13.81 2.62
CA ARG A 78 15.68 -13.88 2.80
C ARG A 78 16.06 -13.53 4.23
N PRO A 79 17.05 -14.22 4.84
CA PRO A 79 17.51 -13.91 6.19
C PRO A 79 17.97 -12.47 6.40
N ALA A 80 18.46 -11.81 5.34
CA ALA A 80 18.85 -10.40 5.37
C ALA A 80 17.67 -9.44 5.64
N ASN A 81 16.44 -9.88 5.42
CA ASN A 81 15.22 -9.12 5.68
C ASN A 81 14.61 -9.45 7.05
N GLU A 82 15.24 -10.32 7.86
CA GLU A 82 14.74 -10.78 9.15
C GLU A 82 14.98 -9.72 10.25
N HIS A 83 14.43 -8.52 10.01
CA HIS A 83 14.56 -7.35 10.85
C HIS A 83 13.18 -6.73 11.06
N TYR A 84 12.62 -6.95 12.23
CA TYR A 84 11.31 -6.44 12.60
C TYR A 84 11.39 -5.67 13.92
N ARG A 85 10.68 -4.55 14.00
CA ARG A 85 10.42 -3.81 15.24
C ARG A 85 8.97 -3.36 15.29
N SER A 86 8.46 -3.20 16.51
CA SER A 86 7.19 -2.54 16.76
C SER A 86 7.43 -1.19 17.42
N LEU A 87 6.58 -0.24 17.07
CA LEU A 87 6.53 1.07 17.69
C LEU A 87 5.80 1.00 19.04
N GLN A 88 6.06 2.00 19.87
CA GLN A 88 5.28 2.25 21.08
C GLN A 88 3.85 2.70 20.72
N VAL A 89 2.99 2.86 21.71
CA VAL A 89 1.60 3.30 21.50
C VAL A 89 1.58 4.76 21.08
N SER A 90 0.90 5.06 19.96
CA SER A 90 0.69 6.41 19.42
C SER A 90 1.98 7.24 19.28
N PRO A 91 2.99 6.73 18.54
CA PRO A 91 4.25 7.44 18.35
C PRO A 91 4.03 8.68 17.49
N ARG A 92 4.80 9.73 17.75
CA ARG A 92 4.88 10.87 16.82
C ARG A 92 5.79 10.52 15.65
N PHE A 93 5.57 11.13 14.49
CA PHE A 93 6.36 10.79 13.30
C PHE A 93 7.86 11.08 13.50
N ASP A 94 8.24 12.09 14.27
CA ASP A 94 9.64 12.40 14.60
C ASP A 94 10.29 11.32 15.45
N GLU A 95 9.54 10.68 16.35
CA GLU A 95 9.99 9.53 17.13
C GLU A 95 10.19 8.28 16.25
N ILE A 96 9.28 8.07 15.28
CA ILE A 96 9.42 7.00 14.27
C ILE A 96 10.70 7.22 13.46
N LEU A 97 10.94 8.45 12.97
CA LEU A 97 12.15 8.79 12.23
C LEU A 97 13.41 8.60 13.06
N GLN A 98 13.38 8.97 14.34
CA GLN A 98 14.53 8.76 15.23
C GLN A 98 14.88 7.27 15.33
N GLN A 99 13.90 6.39 15.50
CA GLN A 99 14.14 4.94 15.54
C GLN A 99 14.71 4.39 14.22
N ILE A 100 14.27 4.93 13.08
CA ILE A 100 14.78 4.56 11.76
C ILE A 100 16.25 5.01 11.59
N VAL A 101 16.59 6.21 12.06
CA VAL A 101 17.95 6.75 12.00
C VAL A 101 18.91 6.01 12.93
N ASP A 102 18.43 5.56 14.08
CA ASP A 102 19.21 4.82 15.09
C ASP A 102 19.47 3.35 14.71
N GLU A 103 18.97 2.87 13.56
CA GLU A 103 19.30 1.56 13.02
C GLU A 103 20.81 1.41 12.78
N LYS A 104 21.38 0.27 13.22
CA LYS A 104 22.83 -0.03 13.04
C LYS A 104 23.26 0.08 11.58
N ARG A 105 22.36 -0.31 10.67
CA ARG A 105 22.55 -0.19 9.22
C ARG A 105 21.60 0.86 8.70
N MET A 106 22.18 1.83 8.02
CA MET A 106 21.47 2.95 7.43
C MET A 106 20.26 2.48 6.59
N ILE A 107 19.13 3.14 6.82
CA ILE A 107 17.93 3.04 5.98
C ILE A 107 17.95 4.17 4.96
N ASN A 108 17.74 3.84 3.69
CA ASN A 108 17.74 4.80 2.59
C ASN A 108 16.33 5.13 2.11
N VAL A 109 15.38 4.20 2.30
CA VAL A 109 14.02 4.32 1.77
C VAL A 109 13.01 3.99 2.86
N ILE A 110 11.97 4.81 2.99
CA ILE A 110 10.78 4.50 3.78
C ILE A 110 9.66 4.16 2.79
N LEU A 111 9.14 2.95 2.89
CA LEU A 111 7.96 2.47 2.17
C LEU A 111 6.80 2.49 3.14
N ASP A 112 6.08 3.62 3.21
CA ASP A 112 5.00 3.83 4.16
C ASP A 112 3.65 3.24 3.69
N VAL A 113 3.66 1.95 3.34
CA VAL A 113 2.47 1.23 2.86
C VAL A 113 1.43 0.99 3.96
N GLY A 114 1.86 1.06 5.23
CA GLY A 114 1.03 0.96 6.42
C GLY A 114 0.54 2.30 6.99
N ALA A 115 0.84 3.43 6.32
CA ALA A 115 0.41 4.76 6.73
C ALA A 115 0.71 5.09 8.20
N LEU A 116 1.93 4.81 8.67
CA LEU A 116 2.32 5.05 10.06
C LEU A 116 2.68 6.51 10.35
N PHE A 117 2.99 7.30 9.33
CA PHE A 117 3.37 8.71 9.47
C PHE A 117 2.14 9.63 9.44
N ILE A 118 1.24 9.42 10.39
CA ILE A 118 -0.02 10.17 10.48
C ILE A 118 0.26 11.65 10.82
N ASN A 119 -0.51 12.56 10.24
CA ASN A 119 -0.47 14.02 10.47
C ASN A 119 0.81 14.74 10.02
N GLY A 120 1.73 14.08 9.32
CA GLY A 120 2.84 14.73 8.63
C GLY A 120 2.59 14.76 7.13
N THR A 121 2.82 15.89 6.47
CA THR A 121 2.92 15.91 5.01
C THR A 121 4.21 15.21 4.57
N ASN A 122 4.21 14.65 3.36
CA ASN A 122 5.39 14.01 2.78
C ASN A 122 6.64 14.93 2.81
N SER A 123 6.43 16.24 2.63
CA SER A 123 7.48 17.25 2.70
C SER A 123 8.05 17.38 4.11
N GLU A 124 7.19 17.50 5.12
CA GLU A 124 7.62 17.61 6.52
C GLU A 124 8.39 16.37 6.97
N ILE A 125 7.90 15.18 6.59
CA ILE A 125 8.55 13.90 6.90
C ILE A 125 9.94 13.83 6.25
N ALA A 126 10.07 14.21 4.98
CA ALA A 126 11.34 14.17 4.28
C ALA A 126 12.34 15.20 4.81
N VAL A 127 11.90 16.41 5.14
CA VAL A 127 12.74 17.45 5.77
C VAL A 127 13.21 17.00 7.15
N GLU A 128 12.32 16.49 7.99
CA GLU A 128 12.69 16.05 9.33
C GLU A 128 13.63 14.82 9.28
N TRP A 129 13.36 13.88 8.36
CA TRP A 129 14.25 12.73 8.18
C TRP A 129 15.62 13.14 7.67
N LEU A 130 15.67 14.08 6.72
CA LEU A 130 16.91 14.65 6.24
C LEU A 130 17.67 15.28 7.42
N ASN A 131 17.04 16.14 8.21
CA ASN A 131 17.65 16.82 9.36
C ASN A 131 18.28 15.85 10.37
N LYS A 132 17.62 14.73 10.66
CA LYS A 132 18.15 13.68 11.54
C LYS A 132 19.24 12.81 10.88
N SER A 133 19.29 12.75 9.55
CA SER A 133 20.23 11.91 8.80
C SER A 133 21.67 12.45 8.81
N ASN A 134 22.65 11.56 8.67
CA ASN A 134 24.07 11.90 8.67
C ASN A 134 24.45 12.86 7.53
N LYS A 135 24.90 14.08 7.90
CA LYS A 135 25.25 15.18 6.99
C LYS A 135 26.42 14.87 6.04
N THR A 136 27.30 13.92 6.36
CA THR A 136 28.42 13.57 5.46
C THR A 136 27.99 12.59 4.36
N LYS A 137 26.90 11.85 4.60
CA LYS A 137 26.40 10.81 3.69
C LYS A 137 25.19 11.25 2.88
N ILE A 138 24.30 12.06 3.48
CA ILE A 138 23.02 12.43 2.90
C ILE A 138 22.90 13.94 2.77
N ASP A 139 22.61 14.39 1.56
CA ASP A 139 22.44 15.79 1.21
C ASP A 139 20.97 16.14 0.97
N TYR A 140 20.14 15.16 0.57
CA TYR A 140 18.80 15.39 0.04
C TYR A 140 17.73 14.46 0.63
N GLY A 141 16.52 14.99 0.78
CA GLY A 141 15.31 14.23 1.08
C GLY A 141 14.36 14.24 -0.12
N VAL A 142 13.98 13.08 -0.63
CA VAL A 142 13.08 12.93 -1.78
C VAL A 142 11.70 12.50 -1.31
N TYR A 143 10.67 13.14 -1.84
CA TYR A 143 9.28 12.89 -1.48
C TYR A 143 8.32 13.23 -2.63
N PHE A 144 7.07 12.80 -2.51
CA PHE A 144 5.99 13.15 -3.42
C PHE A 144 5.17 14.31 -2.90
N ASN A 145 4.85 15.26 -3.77
CA ASN A 145 3.80 16.25 -3.55
C ASN A 145 2.73 16.08 -4.63
N SER A 146 1.58 15.53 -4.25
CA SER A 146 0.65 14.91 -5.21
C SER A 146 1.44 13.94 -6.11
N ASP A 147 1.18 13.90 -7.43
CA ASP A 147 1.85 12.94 -8.34
C ASP A 147 3.28 13.35 -8.77
N SER A 148 3.84 14.44 -8.22
CA SER A 148 5.14 14.98 -8.62
C SER A 148 6.23 14.75 -7.58
N ILE A 149 7.43 14.40 -8.04
CA ILE A 149 8.58 14.14 -7.18
C ILE A 149 9.33 15.44 -6.90
N TYR A 150 9.48 15.74 -5.62
CA TYR A 150 10.27 16.86 -5.12
C TYR A 150 11.45 16.39 -4.30
N VAL A 151 12.44 17.27 -4.18
CA VAL A 151 13.58 17.11 -3.30
C VAL A 151 13.71 18.32 -2.38
N CYS A 152 14.03 18.09 -1.11
CA CYS A 152 14.51 19.11 -0.19
C CYS A 152 16.01 18.94 0.06
N ASP A 153 16.74 20.06 0.16
CA ASP A 153 18.15 20.09 0.54
C ASP A 153 18.34 20.50 2.01
N ARG A 154 19.60 20.57 2.45
CA ARG A 154 19.98 20.96 3.83
C ARG A 154 19.70 22.43 4.15
N GLN A 155 19.44 23.25 3.14
CA GLN A 155 19.04 24.66 3.26
C GLN A 155 17.52 24.82 3.22
N ASN A 156 16.77 23.71 3.22
CA ASN A 156 15.32 23.66 3.14
C ASN A 156 14.77 24.26 1.83
N GLN A 157 15.55 24.20 0.74
CA GLN A 157 15.07 24.54 -0.59
C GLN A 157 14.39 23.33 -1.23
N HIS A 158 13.24 23.57 -1.84
CA HIS A 158 12.43 22.54 -2.48
C HIS A 158 12.47 22.71 -3.99
N ASN A 159 12.91 21.68 -4.70
CA ASN A 159 13.04 21.70 -6.16
C ASN A 159 12.43 20.43 -6.77
N PRO A 160 11.95 20.48 -8.03
CA PRO A 160 11.58 19.27 -8.75
C PRO A 160 12.78 18.31 -8.84
N PHE A 161 12.54 17.02 -8.61
CA PHE A 161 13.61 16.02 -8.53
C PHE A 161 14.46 15.98 -9.82
N LEU A 162 13.80 15.94 -10.98
CA LEU A 162 14.44 15.82 -12.30
C LEU A 162 15.39 16.98 -12.65
N THR A 163 15.15 18.17 -12.10
CA THR A 163 15.99 19.35 -12.35
C THR A 163 17.03 19.57 -11.25
N SER A 164 17.02 18.75 -10.21
CA SER A 164 17.96 18.86 -9.09
C SER A 164 19.17 17.95 -9.28
N PRO A 165 20.31 18.26 -8.63
CA PRO A 165 21.47 17.36 -8.56
C PRO A 165 21.18 16.01 -7.92
N ALA A 166 20.09 15.87 -7.14
CA ALA A 166 19.71 14.63 -6.49
C ALA A 166 19.32 13.52 -7.48
N SER A 167 18.86 13.89 -8.68
CA SER A 167 18.49 12.93 -9.74
C SER A 167 19.65 12.07 -10.22
N GLU A 168 20.87 12.61 -10.17
CA GLU A 168 22.11 11.93 -10.56
C GLU A 168 22.87 11.35 -9.35
N ARG A 169 22.47 11.73 -8.13
CA ARG A 169 23.17 11.40 -6.87
C ARG A 169 22.24 10.73 -5.85
N LEU A 170 21.45 9.76 -6.31
CA LEU A 170 20.50 9.03 -5.47
C LEU A 170 21.15 8.39 -4.24
N GLU A 171 22.42 8.02 -4.30
CA GLU A 171 23.20 7.49 -3.17
C GLU A 171 23.35 8.46 -2.00
N ARG A 172 23.14 9.76 -2.24
CA ARG A 172 23.15 10.82 -1.22
C ARG A 172 21.75 11.29 -0.84
N CYS A 173 20.73 10.51 -1.18
CA CYS A 173 19.33 10.80 -0.90
C CYS A 173 18.76 9.82 0.14
N VAL A 174 17.84 10.32 0.96
CA VAL A 174 16.82 9.50 1.62
C VAL A 174 15.50 9.68 0.90
N VAL A 175 14.71 8.62 0.74
CA VAL A 175 13.49 8.63 -0.10
C VAL A 175 12.28 8.16 0.69
N TYR A 176 11.31 9.04 0.90
CA TYR A 176 10.05 8.73 1.56
C TYR A 176 8.95 8.51 0.52
N LEU A 177 8.30 7.34 0.58
CA LEU A 177 7.17 6.98 -0.28
C LEU A 177 5.96 6.66 0.61
N ASP A 178 4.90 7.45 0.48
CA ASP A 178 3.64 7.22 1.18
C ASP A 178 2.83 6.04 0.59
N GLU A 179 1.67 5.75 1.16
CA GLU A 179 0.79 4.69 0.67
C GLU A 179 0.44 4.83 -0.82
N ALA A 180 0.08 6.03 -1.28
CA ALA A 180 -0.35 6.27 -2.66
C ALA A 180 0.81 6.08 -3.66
N HIS A 181 2.01 6.51 -3.27
CA HIS A 181 3.20 6.55 -4.11
C HIS A 181 4.10 5.32 -3.93
N THR A 182 3.69 4.34 -3.11
CA THR A 182 4.25 2.97 -3.16
C THR A 182 3.74 2.15 -4.36
N ARG A 183 2.85 2.73 -5.18
CA ARG A 183 2.32 2.18 -6.43
C ARG A 183 2.69 3.08 -7.62
N GLY A 184 3.04 2.48 -8.75
CA GLY A 184 3.29 3.21 -10.01
C GLY A 184 4.61 4.01 -10.11
N THR A 185 5.36 4.18 -9.02
CA THR A 185 6.61 4.94 -9.01
C THR A 185 7.83 4.09 -9.36
N ASP A 186 8.82 4.72 -10.02
CA ASP A 186 10.04 4.06 -10.47
C ASP A 186 11.29 4.85 -10.06
N PHE A 187 11.99 4.37 -9.03
CA PHE A 187 13.34 4.80 -8.70
C PHE A 187 14.36 3.71 -9.03
N LYS A 188 15.43 4.10 -9.71
CA LYS A 188 16.60 3.25 -9.93
C LYS A 188 17.56 3.34 -8.74
N PHE A 189 17.13 2.80 -7.59
CA PHE A 189 17.94 2.85 -6.37
C PHE A 189 19.34 2.21 -6.57
N PRO A 190 20.42 2.86 -6.09
CA PRO A 190 21.77 2.30 -6.06
C PRO A 190 21.84 0.95 -5.34
N ASN A 191 22.84 0.13 -5.68
CA ASN A 191 23.04 -1.16 -5.03
C ASN A 191 23.29 -0.99 -3.52
N GLY A 192 22.82 -1.94 -2.70
CA GLY A 192 23.04 -1.93 -1.25
C GLY A 192 22.03 -1.09 -0.44
N PHE A 193 21.07 -0.44 -1.11
CA PHE A 193 20.00 0.29 -0.43
C PHE A 193 19.16 -0.63 0.46
N ARG A 194 18.84 -0.13 1.66
CA ARG A 194 17.94 -0.77 2.61
C ARG A 194 16.67 0.06 2.77
N ALA A 195 15.52 -0.59 2.70
CA ALA A 195 14.23 0.04 2.94
C ALA A 195 13.62 -0.42 4.26
N VAL A 196 12.94 0.49 4.96
CA VAL A 196 11.99 0.11 6.01
C VAL A 196 10.58 0.12 5.43
N VAL A 197 9.83 -0.95 5.68
CA VAL A 197 8.45 -1.14 5.22
C VAL A 197 7.54 -1.01 6.43
N THR A 198 6.59 -0.09 6.36
CA THR A 198 5.64 0.12 7.45
C THR A 198 4.47 -0.85 7.37
N LEU A 199 4.01 -1.35 8.52
CA LEU A 199 2.91 -2.30 8.63
C LEU A 199 1.76 -1.64 9.40
N GLY A 200 0.65 -1.43 8.70
CA GLY A 200 -0.54 -0.76 9.20
C GLY A 200 -1.77 -1.67 9.22
N ASN A 201 -2.80 -1.26 9.93
CA ASN A 201 -4.05 -2.02 10.02
C ASN A 201 -4.64 -2.33 8.62
N GLY A 202 -5.08 -3.56 8.40
CA GLY A 202 -5.70 -3.99 7.15
C GLY A 202 -4.75 -4.17 5.96
N LEU A 203 -3.44 -4.08 6.16
CA LEU A 203 -2.47 -4.28 5.08
C LEU A 203 -2.58 -5.70 4.48
N THR A 204 -2.90 -5.77 3.19
CA THR A 204 -3.04 -7.01 2.40
C THR A 204 -1.71 -7.46 1.79
N LYS A 205 -1.60 -8.73 1.40
CA LYS A 205 -0.42 -9.31 0.74
C LYS A 205 -0.05 -8.52 -0.51
N ASP A 206 -1.00 -8.28 -1.43
CA ASP A 206 -0.78 -7.52 -2.65
C ASP A 206 -0.10 -6.16 -2.41
N ARG A 207 -0.68 -5.34 -1.53
CA ARG A 207 -0.14 -4.04 -1.14
C ARG A 207 1.29 -4.14 -0.59
N LEU A 208 1.53 -5.06 0.35
CA LEU A 208 2.86 -5.27 0.93
C LEU A 208 3.87 -5.64 -0.16
N VAL A 209 3.53 -6.63 -0.99
CA VAL A 209 4.39 -7.11 -2.09
C VAL A 209 4.69 -5.99 -3.07
N GLN A 210 3.67 -5.26 -3.51
CA GLN A 210 3.82 -4.17 -4.48
C GLN A 210 4.75 -3.07 -3.95
N ALA A 211 4.64 -2.72 -2.67
CA ALA A 211 5.52 -1.75 -2.04
C ALA A 211 6.97 -2.28 -1.94
N CYS A 212 7.16 -3.50 -1.44
CA CYS A 212 8.49 -4.13 -1.35
C CYS A 212 9.19 -4.24 -2.70
N MET A 213 8.45 -4.58 -3.76
CA MET A 213 8.98 -4.73 -5.12
C MET A 213 9.37 -3.40 -5.79
N ARG A 214 9.08 -2.25 -5.17
CA ARG A 214 9.69 -0.96 -5.56
C ARG A 214 11.20 -0.97 -5.37
N MET A 215 11.70 -1.79 -4.43
CA MET A 215 13.11 -2.15 -4.35
C MET A 215 13.44 -3.16 -5.45
N ARG A 216 13.50 -2.74 -6.71
CA ARG A 216 13.59 -3.64 -7.89
C ARG A 216 14.73 -4.68 -7.85
N LYS A 217 15.81 -4.42 -7.11
CA LYS A 217 16.94 -5.37 -6.91
C LYS A 217 16.85 -6.10 -5.56
N LEU A 218 15.66 -6.16 -4.98
CA LEU A 218 15.34 -7.03 -3.84
C LEU A 218 15.58 -8.48 -4.23
N GLY A 219 16.19 -9.25 -3.32
CA GLY A 219 16.67 -10.59 -3.63
C GLY A 219 18.11 -10.64 -4.17
N LYS A 220 18.66 -9.50 -4.60
CA LYS A 220 20.04 -9.39 -5.07
C LYS A 220 20.88 -8.52 -4.13
N THR A 221 20.70 -7.21 -4.20
CA THR A 221 21.54 -6.21 -3.50
C THR A 221 20.77 -5.37 -2.49
N HIS A 222 19.44 -5.33 -2.59
CA HIS A 222 18.60 -4.58 -1.67
C HIS A 222 18.06 -5.48 -0.56
N GLU A 223 17.78 -4.85 0.57
CA GLU A 223 17.29 -5.48 1.78
C GLU A 223 16.15 -4.68 2.41
N LEU A 224 15.37 -5.36 3.25
CA LEU A 224 14.21 -4.79 3.92
C LEU A 224 14.36 -4.87 5.45
N SER A 225 13.68 -3.96 6.12
CA SER A 225 13.26 -4.10 7.51
C SER A 225 11.79 -3.76 7.63
N PHE A 226 11.15 -4.22 8.69
CA PHE A 226 9.73 -4.06 8.91
C PHE A 226 9.49 -3.31 10.21
N LEU A 227 8.56 -2.35 10.16
CA LEU A 227 8.18 -1.53 11.30
C LEU A 227 6.66 -1.51 11.41
N SER A 228 6.11 -1.86 12.57
CA SER A 228 4.66 -1.90 12.79
C SER A 228 4.21 -0.91 13.86
N SER A 229 2.93 -0.56 13.84
CA SER A 229 2.29 0.02 15.03
C SER A 229 2.19 -1.02 16.15
N ASN A 230 2.03 -0.56 17.38
CA ASN A 230 1.80 -1.45 18.53
C ASN A 230 0.58 -2.35 18.34
N GLU A 231 -0.50 -1.82 17.75
CA GLU A 231 -1.71 -2.58 17.46
C GLU A 231 -1.47 -3.72 16.46
N VAL A 232 -0.72 -3.45 15.39
CA VAL A 232 -0.38 -4.47 14.38
C VAL A 232 0.53 -5.54 14.99
N ASP A 233 1.50 -5.17 15.83
CA ASP A 233 2.34 -6.11 16.56
C ASP A 233 1.50 -7.08 17.41
N GLN A 234 0.54 -6.56 18.18
CA GLN A 234 -0.37 -7.38 18.99
C GLN A 234 -1.17 -8.36 18.13
N ARG A 235 -1.70 -7.91 16.98
CA ARG A 235 -2.47 -8.77 16.06
C ARG A 235 -1.61 -9.90 15.49
N ILE A 236 -0.37 -9.60 15.09
CA ILE A 236 0.57 -10.62 14.60
C ILE A 236 0.87 -11.65 15.71
N ARG A 237 1.08 -11.19 16.96
CA ARG A 237 1.32 -12.07 18.12
C ARG A 237 0.13 -12.98 18.40
N ILE A 238 -1.09 -12.45 18.42
CA ILE A 238 -2.32 -13.22 18.62
C ILE A 238 -2.43 -14.32 17.56
N LEU A 239 -2.23 -13.97 16.28
CA LEU A 239 -2.31 -14.95 15.19
C LEU A 239 -1.23 -16.04 15.30
N LYS A 240 -0.02 -15.65 15.72
CA LYS A 240 1.08 -16.57 16.01
C LYS A 240 0.71 -17.55 17.13
N GLU A 241 0.12 -17.06 18.22
CA GLU A 241 -0.33 -17.89 19.35
C GLU A 241 -1.44 -18.88 18.96
N VAL A 242 -2.44 -18.43 18.19
CA VAL A 242 -3.51 -19.30 17.67
C VAL A 242 -2.93 -20.43 16.82
N SER A 243 -2.00 -20.10 15.93
CA SER A 243 -1.32 -21.08 15.07
C SER A 243 -0.51 -22.09 15.89
N ARG A 244 0.15 -21.64 16.96
CA ARG A 244 0.91 -22.51 17.88
C ARG A 244 0.02 -23.50 18.60
N LYS A 245 -1.09 -23.04 19.18
CA LYS A 245 -2.06 -23.90 19.90
C LYS A 245 -2.60 -25.00 18.99
N ARG A 246 -2.88 -24.67 17.73
CA ARG A 246 -3.35 -25.63 16.72
C ARG A 246 -2.30 -26.71 16.38
N ASN A 247 -1.02 -26.33 16.36
CA ASN A 247 0.09 -27.21 15.97
C ASN A 247 0.77 -27.93 17.16
N LYS A 248 0.26 -27.78 18.39
CA LYS A 248 0.84 -28.37 19.62
C LYS A 248 2.34 -28.07 19.81
N GLN A 249 2.79 -26.88 19.39
CA GLN A 249 4.21 -26.51 19.48
C GLN A 249 4.52 -25.89 20.86
N GLU A 250 5.38 -26.53 21.64
CA GLU A 250 5.72 -26.13 23.02
C GLU A 250 6.76 -24.99 23.13
N CYS A 251 7.58 -24.79 22.10
CA CYS A 251 8.71 -23.85 22.17
C CYS A 251 8.25 -22.39 22.09
N ILE A 252 8.75 -21.55 23.00
CA ILE A 252 8.51 -20.11 23.07
C ILE A 252 9.56 -19.39 22.19
N ASP A 253 9.18 -19.06 20.95
CA ASP A 253 9.91 -18.07 20.17
C ASP A 253 9.10 -16.77 20.23
N GLU A 254 9.54 -15.86 21.10
CA GLU A 254 8.90 -14.57 21.37
C GLU A 254 9.08 -13.59 20.21
N LYS A 255 10.10 -13.78 19.38
CA LYS A 255 10.43 -12.86 18.30
C LYS A 255 9.50 -13.08 17.12
N ILE A 256 8.91 -12.00 16.63
CA ILE A 256 8.12 -12.05 15.39
C ILE A 256 9.08 -12.30 14.24
N LYS A 257 8.75 -13.30 13.43
CA LYS A 257 9.47 -13.62 12.20
C LYS A 257 8.76 -13.04 10.99
N LEU A 258 9.47 -12.94 9.88
CA LEU A 258 8.87 -12.51 8.62
C LEU A 258 7.76 -13.45 8.16
N SER A 259 7.84 -14.75 8.45
CA SER A 259 6.75 -15.69 8.18
C SER A 259 5.49 -15.41 9.00
N ASP A 260 5.61 -14.83 10.20
CA ASP A 260 4.46 -14.41 11.00
C ASP A 260 3.80 -13.17 10.40
N ILE A 261 4.60 -12.20 9.93
CA ILE A 261 4.11 -11.00 9.21
C ILE A 261 3.39 -11.41 7.92
N LEU A 262 3.99 -12.31 7.13
CA LEU A 262 3.38 -12.81 5.91
C LEU A 262 2.04 -13.50 6.21
N ARG A 263 1.99 -14.39 7.20
CA ARG A 263 0.73 -15.02 7.59
C ARG A 263 -0.35 -13.99 7.91
N TRP A 264 0.00 -12.96 8.67
CA TRP A 264 -0.94 -11.88 9.02
C TRP A 264 -1.46 -11.12 7.80
N VAL A 265 -0.61 -10.73 6.83
CA VAL A 265 -1.11 -10.06 5.61
C VAL A 265 -1.94 -11.00 4.73
N TYR A 266 -1.68 -12.31 4.75
CA TYR A 266 -2.51 -13.30 4.06
C TYR A 266 -3.91 -13.40 4.70
N GLU A 267 -4.00 -13.45 6.03
CA GLU A 267 -5.29 -13.41 6.75
C GLU A 267 -6.06 -12.13 6.42
N ASN A 268 -5.39 -10.97 6.42
CA ASN A 268 -6.02 -9.71 6.02
C ASN A 268 -6.52 -9.75 4.57
N THR A 269 -5.82 -10.43 3.67
CA THR A 269 -6.21 -10.57 2.26
C THR A 269 -7.47 -11.43 2.11
N GLN A 270 -7.56 -12.51 2.90
CA GLN A 270 -8.76 -13.35 2.94
C GLN A 270 -9.96 -12.56 3.50
N GLN A 271 -9.74 -11.82 4.60
CA GLN A 271 -10.78 -10.98 5.17
C GLN A 271 -11.24 -9.88 4.19
N ALA A 272 -10.30 -9.19 3.54
CA ALA A 272 -10.63 -8.17 2.54
C ALA A 272 -11.40 -8.75 1.35
N THR A 273 -11.03 -9.96 0.90
CA THR A 273 -11.78 -10.68 -0.14
C THR A 273 -13.19 -11.00 0.34
N TRP A 274 -13.34 -11.52 1.57
CA TRP A 274 -14.64 -11.84 2.15
C TRP A 274 -15.54 -10.62 2.29
N ASP A 275 -15.01 -9.51 2.81
CA ASP A 275 -15.75 -8.25 2.94
C ASP A 275 -16.15 -7.69 1.56
N GLY A 276 -15.31 -7.90 0.56
CA GLY A 276 -15.57 -7.55 -0.84
C GLY A 276 -16.75 -8.30 -1.47
N LEU A 277 -17.09 -9.51 -1.00
CA LEU A 277 -18.19 -10.30 -1.56
C LEU A 277 -19.55 -9.63 -1.38
N HIS A 278 -19.75 -8.92 -0.27
CA HIS A 278 -20.99 -8.17 -0.05
C HIS A 278 -21.15 -7.05 -1.10
N HIS A 279 -20.07 -6.32 -1.38
CA HIS A 279 -20.08 -5.27 -2.40
C HIS A 279 -20.28 -5.88 -3.79
N TRP A 280 -19.53 -6.94 -4.11
CA TRP A 280 -19.62 -7.68 -5.37
C TRP A 280 -21.05 -8.18 -5.65
N SER A 281 -21.72 -8.78 -4.66
CA SER A 281 -23.09 -9.29 -4.79
C SER A 281 -24.12 -8.17 -4.95
N THR A 282 -23.95 -7.06 -4.22
CA THR A 282 -24.80 -5.87 -4.36
C THR A 282 -24.68 -5.26 -5.76
N GLN A 283 -23.46 -5.16 -6.30
CA GLN A 283 -23.22 -4.70 -7.67
C GLN A 283 -23.86 -5.64 -8.69
N SER A 284 -23.74 -6.96 -8.50
CA SER A 284 -24.38 -7.97 -9.36
C SER A 284 -25.90 -7.80 -9.41
N LEU A 285 -26.55 -7.67 -8.25
CA LEU A 285 -28.00 -7.49 -8.19
C LEU A 285 -28.44 -6.18 -8.85
N SER A 286 -27.69 -5.10 -8.61
CA SER A 286 -27.95 -3.81 -9.26
C SER A 286 -27.80 -3.91 -10.77
N PHE A 287 -26.80 -4.64 -11.25
CA PHE A 287 -26.58 -4.91 -12.67
C PHE A 287 -27.75 -5.68 -13.28
N GLN A 288 -28.19 -6.78 -12.66
CA GLN A 288 -29.33 -7.57 -13.14
C GLN A 288 -30.63 -6.76 -13.23
N ARG A 289 -30.90 -5.93 -12.20
CA ARG A 289 -32.06 -5.02 -12.21
C ARG A 289 -32.02 -4.05 -13.39
N LYS A 290 -30.85 -3.52 -13.74
CA LYS A 290 -30.68 -2.63 -14.90
C LYS A 290 -30.93 -3.36 -16.21
N ILE A 291 -30.37 -4.55 -16.41
CA ILE A 291 -30.60 -5.34 -17.63
C ILE A 291 -32.08 -5.63 -17.84
N VAL A 292 -32.79 -6.07 -16.80
CA VAL A 292 -34.23 -6.33 -16.88
C VAL A 292 -35.03 -5.06 -17.21
N ALA A 293 -34.65 -3.92 -16.62
CA ALA A 293 -35.30 -2.64 -16.90
C ALA A 293 -35.09 -2.20 -18.36
N PHE A 294 -33.86 -2.29 -18.89
CA PHE A 294 -33.57 -1.93 -20.29
C PHE A 294 -34.30 -2.84 -21.27
N GLN A 295 -34.33 -4.16 -21.03
CA GLN A 295 -35.09 -5.10 -21.86
C GLN A 295 -36.60 -4.78 -21.91
N LYS A 296 -37.17 -4.25 -20.82
CA LYS A 296 -38.59 -3.83 -20.81
C LYS A 296 -38.81 -2.57 -21.63
N ILE A 297 -37.88 -1.61 -21.58
CA ILE A 297 -37.94 -0.38 -22.38
C ILE A 297 -37.82 -0.69 -23.87
N ASP A 298 -36.87 -1.56 -24.25
CA ASP A 298 -36.66 -1.92 -25.66
C ASP A 298 -37.85 -2.68 -26.25
N LYS A 299 -38.58 -3.46 -25.44
CA LYS A 299 -39.83 -4.13 -25.88
C LYS A 299 -41.02 -3.19 -26.04
N GLN A 300 -40.95 -1.97 -25.51
CA GLN A 300 -42.00 -0.95 -25.62
C GLN A 300 -41.76 0.04 -26.75
N ARG A 301 -40.60 -0.04 -27.42
CA ARG A 301 -40.25 0.71 -28.63
C ARG A 301 -40.53 -0.11 -29.87
#